data_AF-A0A2U0AGF8-F1
#
_entry.id   AF-A0A2U0AGF8-F1
#
_cell.length_a   1.000
_cell.length_b   1.000
_cell.length_c   1.000
_cell.angle_alpha   90.00
_cell.angle_beta   90.00
_cell.angle_gamma   90.00
#
_symmetry.space_group_name_H-M   'P 1'
#
loop_
_entity.id
_entity.type
_entity.pdbx_description
1 polymer ?
#
loop_
_entity_poly.entity_id
_entity_poly.type
_entity_poly.pdbx_seq_one_letter_code
_entity_poly.pdbx_strand_id
1 'polypeptide(L)' 'MERILEALEILPSDDWLRVRHSREPYPLYSLLRDMNFTWNTRWQGGECIILIWHAGRPPPEIAGKGL' A
#
# COMPACT_ATOMS: atom_id res chain seq x y z
N MET A 1 -0.55 9.12 9.84
CA MET A 1 0.31 7.92 9.81
C MET A 1 -0.34 6.80 10.63
N GLU A 2 -0.72 7.07 11.88
CA GLU A 2 -1.32 6.09 12.81
C GLU A 2 -2.48 5.30 12.20
N ARG A 3 -3.46 5.99 11.58
CA ARG A 3 -4.60 5.35 10.93
C ARG A 3 -4.26 4.33 9.84
N ILE A 4 -3.11 4.48 9.17
CA ILE A 4 -2.68 3.53 8.14
C ILE A 4 -2.17 2.26 8.81
N LEU A 5 -1.39 2.39 9.87
CA LEU A 5 -0.85 1.26 10.62
C LEU A 5 -1.98 0.48 11.32
N GLU A 6 -2.92 1.19 11.95
CA GLU A 6 -4.11 0.58 12.56
C GLU A 6 -4.95 -0.21 11.53
N ALA A 7 -5.12 0.35 10.33
CA ALA A 7 -5.84 -0.34 9.25
C ALA A 7 -5.10 -1.57 8.72
N LEU A 8 -3.76 -1.53 8.70
CA LEU A 8 -2.93 -2.67 8.27
C LEU A 8 -2.95 -3.81 9.29
N GLU A 9 -3.04 -3.49 10.58
CA GLU A 9 -3.06 -4.49 11.67
C GLU A 9 -4.29 -5.40 11.59
N ILE A 10 -5.40 -4.87 11.10
CA ILE A 10 -6.65 -5.62 10.91
C ILE A 10 -6.90 -6.04 9.44
N LEU A 11 -5.95 -5.80 8.54
CA LEU A 11 -6.12 -6.08 7.11
C LEU A 11 -6.09 -7.59 6.83
N PRO A 12 -7.18 -8.18 6.29
CA PRO A 12 -7.20 -9.60 5.94
C PRO A 12 -6.13 -9.97 4.92
N SER A 13 -5.65 -11.22 4.95
CA SER A 13 -4.57 -11.68 4.06
C SER A 13 -4.92 -11.72 2.57
N ASP A 14 -6.21 -11.68 2.23
CA ASP A 14 -6.71 -11.63 0.84
C ASP A 14 -7.13 -10.22 0.40
N ASP A 15 -6.93 -9.23 1.27
CA ASP A 15 -7.35 -7.85 1.04
C ASP A 15 -6.15 -6.90 0.84
N TRP A 16 -6.43 -5.67 0.47
CA TRP A 16 -5.44 -4.64 0.19
C TRP A 16 -5.94 -3.25 0.61
N LEU A 17 -5.00 -2.39 0.99
CA LEU A 17 -5.28 -1.04 1.44
C LEU A 17 -4.84 -0.01 0.39
N ARG A 18 -5.74 0.92 0.08
CA ARG A 18 -5.43 2.10 -0.73
C ARG A 18 -5.31 3.35 0.13
N VAL A 19 -4.14 3.96 0.11
CA VAL A 19 -3.85 5.21 0.79
C VAL A 19 -3.69 6.33 -0.24
N ARG A 20 -4.32 7.48 0.03
CA ARG A 20 -4.13 8.72 -0.72
C ARG A 20 -3.40 9.70 0.18
N HIS A 21 -2.31 10.28 -0.31
CA HIS A 21 -1.50 11.20 0.46
C HIS A 21 -0.96 12.32 -0.43
N SER A 22 -0.91 13.56 0.08
CA SER A 22 -0.40 14.71 -0.68
C SER A 22 1.13 14.75 -0.82
N ARG A 23 1.84 13.79 -0.20
CA ARG A 23 3.30 13.65 -0.24
C ARG A 23 3.71 12.20 -0.02
N GLU A 24 4.93 11.84 -0.37
CA GLU A 24 5.46 10.50 -0.06
C GLU A 24 5.72 10.31 1.44
N PRO A 25 5.14 9.27 2.07
CA PRO A 25 5.38 8.96 3.46
C PRO A 25 6.59 8.01 3.58
N TYR A 26 7.81 8.51 3.36
CA TYR A 26 9.03 7.69 3.42
C TYR A 26 9.17 6.79 4.67
N PRO A 27 8.81 7.22 5.90
CA PRO A 27 8.88 6.36 7.08
C PRO A 27 7.95 5.15 7.04
N LEU A 28 6.87 5.21 6.25
CA LEU A 28 5.91 4.12 6.13
C LEU A 28 6.54 2.89 5.46
N TYR A 29 7.35 3.10 4.41
CA TYR A 29 7.87 2.00 3.59
C TYR A 29 8.77 1.03 4.35
N SER A 30 9.59 1.54 5.28
CA SER A 30 10.41 0.68 6.15
C SER A 30 9.52 -0.20 7.04
N LEU A 31 8.50 0.40 7.68
CA LEU A 31 7.54 -0.33 8.52
C LEU A 31 6.77 -1.39 7.73
N LEU A 32 6.33 -1.07 6.51
CA LEU A 32 5.64 -2.04 5.65
C LEU A 32 6.51 -3.27 5.38
N ARG A 33 7.81 -3.06 5.15
CA ARG A 33 8.76 -4.16 4.94
C ARG A 33 8.92 -5.02 6.19
N ASP A 34 9.10 -4.40 7.36
CA ASP A 34 9.21 -5.11 8.65
C ASP A 34 7.95 -5.93 8.96
N MET A 35 6.78 -5.44 8.56
CA MET A 35 5.48 -6.09 8.75
C MET A 35 5.10 -7.08 7.61
N ASN A 36 6.02 -7.40 6.70
CA ASN A 36 5.80 -8.34 5.58
C ASN A 36 4.70 -7.91 4.58
N PHE A 37 4.50 -6.59 4.44
CA PHE A 37 3.66 -6.02 3.39
C PHE A 37 4.47 -5.65 2.14
N THR A 38 3.81 -5.71 0.99
CA THR A 38 4.28 -5.17 -0.28
C THR A 38 3.46 -3.93 -0.63
N TRP A 39 4.05 -3.01 -1.39
CA TRP A 39 3.35 -1.80 -1.82
C TRP A 39 3.70 -1.37 -3.25
N ASN A 40 2.83 -0.56 -3.83
CA ASN A 40 3.07 0.17 -5.08
C ASN A 40 2.65 1.62 -4.92
N THR A 41 3.50 2.53 -5.38
CA THR A 41 3.30 3.97 -5.30
C THR A 41 3.13 4.54 -6.69
N ARG A 42 2.08 5.32 -6.92
CA ARG A 42 1.86 6.06 -8.16
C ARG A 42 1.41 7.48 -7.87
N TRP A 43 1.87 8.42 -8.69
CA TRP A 43 1.39 9.79 -8.64
C TRP A 43 0.22 9.97 -9.60
N GLN A 44 -0.88 10.54 -9.10
CA GLN A 44 -2.07 10.82 -9.89
C GLN A 44 -2.66 12.17 -9.44
N GLY A 45 -2.76 13.13 -10.37
CA GLY A 45 -3.40 14.42 -10.10
C GLY A 45 -2.77 15.23 -8.96
N GLY A 46 -1.46 15.09 -8.71
CA GLY A 46 -0.76 15.76 -7.60
C GLY A 46 -0.86 15.03 -6.26
N GLU A 47 -1.51 13.87 -6.21
CA GLU A 47 -1.55 13.00 -5.03
C GLU A 47 -0.68 11.76 -5.24
N CYS A 48 -0.03 11.34 -4.16
CA CYS A 48 0.64 10.05 -4.05
C CYS A 48 -0.40 9.01 -3.62
N ILE A 49 -0.64 8.05 -4.50
CA ILE A 49 -1.51 6.90 -4.25
C ILE A 49 -0.62 5.70 -3.92
N ILE A 50 -0.87 5.08 -2.78
CA ILE A 50 -0.12 3.93 -2.28
C ILE A 50 -1.09 2.77 -2.17
N LEU A 51 -0.81 1.69 -2.88
CA LEU A 51 -1.48 0.40 -2.73
C LEU A 51 -0.61 -0.47 -1.84
N ILE A 52 -1.17 -1.08 -0.82
CA ILE A 52 -0.47 -1.90 0.17
C ILE A 52 -1.20 -3.24 0.30
N TRP A 53 -0.48 -4.35 0.30
CA TRP A 53 -1.07 -5.70 0.36
C TRP A 53 -0.09 -6.70 0.98
N HIS A 54 -0.61 -7.85 1.44
CA HIS A 54 0.23 -8.92 1.99
C HIS A 54 1.12 -9.54 0.91
N ALA A 55 2.38 -9.84 1.22
CA ALA A 55 3.33 -10.37 0.23
C ALA A 55 2.76 -11.61 -0.51
N GLY A 56 2.82 -11.59 -1.85
CA GLY A 56 2.32 -12.68 -2.70
C GLY A 56 0.86 -12.58 -3.15
N ARG A 57 0.13 -11.52 -2.75
CA ARG A 57 -1.26 -11.26 -3.16
C ARG A 57 -1.46 -9.84 -3.69
N PRO A 58 -0.92 -9.50 -4.87
CA PRO A 58 -1.06 -8.16 -5.42
C PRO A 58 -2.52 -7.82 -5.73
N PRO A 59 -2.94 -6.56 -5.55
CA PRO A 59 -4.28 -6.13 -5.92
C PRO A 59 -4.50 -6.27 -7.43
N PRO A 60 -5.76 -6.44 -7.88
CA PRO A 60 -6.09 -6.59 -9.29
C PRO A 60 -5.64 -5.39 -10.15
N GLU A 61 -5.59 -4.18 -9.58
CA GLU A 61 -5.04 -2.98 -10.25
C GLU A 61 -3.56 -3.12 -10.63
N ILE A 62 -2.79 -3.96 -9.92
CA ILE A 62 -1.38 -4.25 -10.21
C ILE A 62 -1.26 -5.51 -11.07
N ALA A 63 -2.04 -6.56 -10.76
CA ALA A 63 -2.03 -7.81 -11.52
C ALA A 63 -2.43 -7.63 -12.99
N GLY A 64 -3.30 -6.66 -13.30
CA GLY A 64 -3.74 -6.34 -14.66
C GLY A 64 -2.78 -5.46 -15.47
N LYS A 65 -1.65 -5.02 -14.91
CA LYS A 65 -0.66 -4.16 -15.57
C LYS A 65 0.52 -4.96 -16.19
N GLY A 66 0.22 -6.17 -16.66
CA GLY A 66 1.14 -7.03 -17.40
C GLY A 66 0.48 -7.52 -18.68
N LEU A 67 0.46 -6.66 -19.71
CA LEU A 67 0.43 -6.95 -21.15
C LEU A 67 0.45 -5.62 -21.92
#